data_AF-A0A532EV22-F1
#
_entry.id   AF-A0A532EV22-F1
#
_cell.length_a   1.000
_cell.length_b   1.000
_cell.length_c   1.000
_cell.angle_alpha   90.00
_cell.angle_beta   90.00
_cell.angle_gamma   90.00
#
_symmetry.space_group_name_H-M   'P 1'
#
loop_
_entity.id
_entity.type
_entity.pdbx_description
1 polymer ?
#
loop_
_entity_poly.entity_id
_entity_poly.type
_entity_poly.pdbx_seq_one_letter_code
_entity_poly.pdbx_strand_id
1 'polypeptide(L)'
;MSRIGKKPVSLPQGVTATVNGQTVTAKGPKGELKFVVNDEVLVKMEGSEIAVQPRDQTKTARSKWGMSRTQIVNILQGVKDGFEKKLEITGVGYR
;
A
#
# COMPACT_ATOMS: atom_id res chain seq x y z
N MET A 1 -19.40 1.00 2.42
CA MET A 1 -18.25 1.93 2.27
C MET A 1 -17.07 1.41 3.08
N SER A 2 -15.92 1.23 2.44
CA SER A 2 -14.73 0.67 3.10
C SER A 2 -14.24 1.61 4.20
N ARG A 3 -14.27 1.14 5.46
CA ARG A 3 -13.74 1.86 6.64
C ARG A 3 -12.23 1.63 6.82
N ILE A 4 -11.61 0.85 5.93
CA ILE A 4 -10.22 0.41 6.01
C ILE A 4 -9.26 1.60 5.92
N GLY A 5 -9.60 2.64 5.14
CA GLY A 5 -8.80 3.86 5.03
C GLY A 5 -8.68 4.68 6.31
N LYS A 6 -9.59 4.50 7.30
CA LYS A 6 -9.51 5.19 8.60
C LYS A 6 -8.31 4.76 9.43
N LYS A 7 -7.81 3.55 9.20
CA LYS A 7 -6.70 3.00 9.97
C LYS A 7 -5.39 3.46 9.34
N PRO A 8 -4.53 4.18 10.07
CA PRO A 8 -3.19 4.50 9.60
C PRO A 8 -2.41 3.22 9.31
N VAL A 9 -1.41 3.34 8.45
CA VAL A 9 -0.53 2.23 8.08
C VAL A 9 0.79 2.39 8.82
N SER A 10 1.02 1.56 9.82
CA SER A 10 2.28 1.57 10.56
C SER A 10 3.41 0.99 9.70
N LEU A 11 4.60 1.57 9.83
CA LEU A 11 5.80 1.11 9.12
C LEU A 11 6.33 -0.20 9.72
N PRO A 12 6.56 -1.23 8.89
CA PRO A 12 7.24 -2.44 9.34
C PRO A 12 8.68 -2.15 9.75
N GLN A 13 9.19 -2.84 10.77
CA GLN A 13 10.61 -2.76 11.15
C GLN A 13 11.51 -3.14 9.96
N GLY A 14 12.58 -2.35 9.77
CA GLY A 14 13.54 -2.54 8.67
C GLY A 14 13.07 -2.03 7.31
N VAL A 15 11.92 -1.35 7.24
CA VAL A 15 11.42 -0.69 6.03
C VAL A 15 11.39 0.81 6.25
N THR A 16 11.93 1.56 5.29
CA THR A 16 11.88 3.03 5.28
C THR A 16 10.88 3.48 4.21
N ALA A 17 9.85 4.24 4.60
CA ALA A 17 9.01 4.94 3.63
C ALA A 17 9.34 6.42 3.59
N THR A 18 9.18 6.99 2.40
CA THR A 18 9.26 8.44 2.17
C THR A 18 8.03 8.87 1.38
N VAL A 19 7.45 10.00 1.75
CA VAL A 19 6.28 10.58 1.08
C VAL A 19 6.71 11.91 0.46
N ASN A 20 6.85 11.91 -0.87
CA ASN A 20 7.16 13.10 -1.67
C ASN A 20 5.89 13.58 -2.38
N GLY A 21 5.17 14.49 -1.74
CA GLY A 21 3.86 14.97 -2.20
C GLY A 21 2.85 13.82 -2.24
N GLN A 22 2.67 13.22 -3.42
CA GLN A 22 1.75 12.10 -3.64
C GLN A 22 2.47 10.77 -3.91
N THR A 23 3.79 10.81 -4.05
CA THR A 23 4.59 9.62 -4.32
C THR A 23 5.04 9.02 -3.00
N VAL A 24 4.57 7.80 -2.71
CA VAL A 24 5.01 7.00 -1.58
C VAL A 24 6.07 6.03 -2.08
N THR A 25 7.28 6.15 -1.54
CA THR A 25 8.40 5.27 -1.88
C THR A 25 8.77 4.46 -0.66
N ALA A 26 8.76 3.14 -0.79
CA ALA A 26 9.11 2.18 0.26
C ALA A 26 10.41 1.47 -0.10
N LYS A 27 11.38 1.48 0.81
CA LYS A 27 12.67 0.79 0.72
C LYS A 27 12.77 -0.26 1.81
N GLY A 28 13.12 -1.48 1.44
CA GLY A 28 13.29 -2.59 2.37
C GLY A 28 14.33 -3.59 1.88
N PRO A 29 14.49 -4.72 2.61
CA PRO A 29 15.51 -5.73 2.30
C PRO A 29 15.35 -6.36 0.92
N LYS A 30 14.13 -6.39 0.36
CA LYS A 30 13.84 -6.98 -0.96
C LYS A 30 13.88 -5.97 -2.11
N GLY A 31 14.20 -4.70 -1.85
CA GLY A 31 14.32 -3.66 -2.86
C GLY A 31 13.50 -2.41 -2.57
N GLU A 32 13.21 -1.66 -3.63
CA GLU A 32 12.49 -0.38 -3.58
C GLU A 32 11.23 -0.45 -4.44
N LEU A 33 10.10 -0.01 -3.90
CA LEU A 33 8.84 0.13 -4.61
C LEU A 33 8.30 1.55 -4.46
N LYS A 34 7.75 2.09 -5.55
CA LYS A 34 7.14 3.41 -5.59
C LYS A 34 5.67 3.30 -6.00
N PHE A 35 4.82 4.07 -5.34
CA PHE A 35 3.40 4.17 -5.64
C PHE A 35 2.98 5.64 -5.68
N VAL A 36 2.38 6.06 -6.79
CA VAL A 36 1.82 7.41 -6.94
C VAL A 36 0.36 7.36 -6.55
N VAL A 37 0.01 8.09 -5.49
CA VAL A 37 -1.35 8.20 -4.99
C VAL A 37 -2.14 9.18 -5.86
N ASN A 38 -3.44 8.95 -5.99
CA ASN A 38 -4.32 9.79 -6.80
C ASN A 38 -4.60 11.14 -6.13
N ASP A 39 -4.74 12.20 -6.92
CA ASP A 39 -5.02 13.57 -6.46
C ASP A 39 -6.27 13.72 -5.59
N GLU A 40 -7.25 12.83 -5.69
CA GLU A 40 -8.44 12.87 -4.83
C GLU A 40 -8.17 12.44 -3.37
N VAL A 41 -6.95 12.01 -3.06
CA VAL A 41 -6.55 11.48 -1.75
C VAL A 41 -5.25 12.12 -1.28
N LEU A 42 -5.24 12.62 -0.04
CA LEU A 42 -4.06 13.12 0.64
C LEU A 42 -3.35 11.99 1.37
N VAL A 43 -2.02 11.98 1.28
CA VAL A 43 -1.16 11.09 2.06
C VAL A 43 -0.21 11.93 2.89
N LYS A 44 -0.12 11.61 4.17
CA LYS A 44 0.79 12.23 5.11
C LYS A 44 1.54 11.16 5.88
N MET A 45 2.80 11.44 6.16
CA MET A 45 3.63 10.61 7.02
C MET A 45 3.66 11.28 8.40
N GLU A 46 3.13 10.59 9.40
CA GLU A 46 3.06 11.02 10.79
C GLU A 46 4.01 10.12 11.61
N GLY A 47 5.28 10.53 11.69
CA GLY A 47 6.33 9.77 12.36
C GLY A 47 6.56 8.40 11.72
N SER A 48 6.09 7.35 12.39
CA SER A 48 6.20 5.95 11.95
C SER A 48 4.93 5.40 11.31
N GLU A 49 3.94 6.27 11.02
CA GLU A 49 2.68 5.87 10.42
C GLU A 49 2.38 6.69 9.15
N ILE A 50 1.75 6.04 8.17
CA ILE A 50 1.26 6.69 6.96
C ILE A 50 -0.26 6.82 7.07
N ALA A 51 -0.71 8.05 7.21
CA ALA A 51 -2.12 8.41 7.23
C ALA A 51 -2.56 8.75 5.79
N VAL A 52 -3.69 8.19 5.40
CA VAL A 52 -4.33 8.47 4.11
C VAL A 52 -5.68 9.11 4.41
N GLN A 53 -6.02 10.22 3.76
CA GLN A 53 -7.28 10.94 3.95
C GLN A 53 -7.87 11.34 2.60
N PRO A 54 -9.18 11.16 2.36
CA PRO A 54 -9.81 11.66 1.14
C PRO A 54 -9.83 13.19 1.17
N ARG A 55 -9.62 13.85 0.02
CA ARG A 55 -9.75 15.32 -0.08
C ARG A 55 -11.20 15.75 0.08
N ASP A 56 -12.10 15.01 -0.55
CA ASP A 56 -13.53 15.32 -0.57
C ASP A 56 -14.39 14.15 -0.07
N GLN A 57 -15.65 14.45 0.24
CA GLN A 57 -16.63 13.45 0.65
C GLN A 57 -17.30 12.72 -0.53
N THR A 58 -16.86 12.96 -1.76
CA THR A 58 -17.41 12.32 -2.96
C THR A 58 -17.24 10.80 -2.93
N LYS A 59 -18.11 10.11 -3.67
CA LYS A 59 -18.07 8.64 -3.77
C LYS A 59 -16.74 8.16 -4.35
N THR A 60 -16.14 8.91 -5.29
CA THR A 60 -14.86 8.57 -5.92
C THR A 60 -13.70 8.69 -4.94
N ALA A 61 -13.60 9.81 -4.21
CA ALA A 61 -12.55 10.03 -3.22
C ALA A 61 -12.60 8.97 -2.10
N ARG A 62 -13.80 8.61 -1.63
CA ARG A 62 -13.98 7.54 -0.62
C ARG A 62 -13.59 6.15 -1.14
N SER A 63 -13.84 5.84 -2.41
CA SER A 63 -13.41 4.58 -3.04
C SER A 63 -11.89 4.51 -3.20
N LYS A 64 -11.29 5.60 -3.69
CA LYS A 64 -9.83 5.74 -3.86
C LYS A 64 -9.08 5.74 -2.53
N TRP A 65 -9.70 6.22 -1.47
CA TRP A 65 -9.13 6.23 -0.13
C TRP A 65 -8.75 4.83 0.37
N GLY A 66 -9.69 3.89 0.32
CA GLY A 66 -9.44 2.50 0.72
C GLY A 66 -8.42 1.81 -0.18
N MET A 67 -8.51 2.02 -1.49
CA MET A 67 -7.56 1.49 -2.48
C MET A 67 -6.13 1.98 -2.20
N SER A 68 -5.94 3.29 -2.03
CA SER A 68 -4.62 3.90 -1.84
C SER A 68 -3.95 3.39 -0.57
N ARG A 69 -4.72 3.27 0.53
CA ARG A 69 -4.23 2.65 1.76
C ARG A 69 -3.75 1.21 1.53
N THR A 70 -4.55 0.39 0.84
CA THR A 70 -4.18 -1.00 0.56
C THR A 70 -2.93 -1.10 -0.31
N GLN A 71 -2.78 -0.23 -1.31
CA GLN A 71 -1.58 -0.21 -2.14
C GLN A 71 -0.33 0.16 -1.34
N ILE A 72 -0.42 1.13 -0.44
CA ILE A 72 0.69 1.49 0.46
C ILE A 72 1.08 0.30 1.36
N VAL A 73 0.09 -0.42 1.91
CA VAL A 73 0.38 -1.65 2.69
C VAL A 73 1.06 -2.71 1.83
N ASN A 74 0.58 -2.93 0.60
CA ASN A 74 1.13 -3.93 -0.30
C ASN A 74 2.59 -3.65 -0.67
N ILE A 75 2.95 -2.38 -0.94
CA ILE A 75 4.35 -2.05 -1.23
C ILE A 75 5.25 -2.25 0.00
N LEU A 76 4.77 -1.88 1.20
CA LEU A 76 5.52 -2.06 2.45
C LEU A 76 5.74 -3.54 2.77
N GLN A 77 4.70 -4.35 2.60
CA GLN A 77 4.79 -5.80 2.77
C GLN A 77 5.65 -6.43 1.67
N GLY A 78 5.55 -5.97 0.44
CA GLY A 78 6.32 -6.47 -0.70
C GLY A 78 7.83 -6.26 -0.54
N VAL A 79 8.26 -5.08 -0.09
CA VAL A 79 9.70 -4.83 0.14
C VAL A 79 10.26 -5.55 1.37
N LYS A 80 9.39 -6.04 2.26
CA LYS A 80 9.77 -6.80 3.47
C LYS A 80 9.68 -8.31 3.24
N ASP A 81 8.47 -8.81 3.06
CA ASP A 81 8.13 -10.23 3.04
C ASP A 81 8.02 -10.77 1.60
N GLY A 82 7.84 -9.89 0.61
CA GLY A 82 7.59 -10.30 -0.78
C GLY A 82 6.20 -10.91 -0.97
N PHE A 83 5.93 -11.42 -2.17
CA PHE A 83 4.69 -12.12 -2.48
C PHE A 83 5.01 -13.43 -3.19
N GLU A 84 4.29 -14.48 -2.83
CA GLU A 84 4.37 -15.79 -3.47
C GLU A 84 2.95 -16.22 -3.86
N LYS A 85 2.80 -16.80 -5.06
CA LYS A 85 1.58 -17.50 -5.48
C LYS A 85 1.95 -18.94 -5.76
N LYS A 86 1.36 -19.87 -5.01
CA LYS A 86 1.50 -21.30 -5.25
C LYS A 86 0.48 -21.72 -6.30
N LEU A 87 0.99 -22.28 -7.40
CA LEU A 87 0.17 -22.82 -8.48
C LEU A 87 0.20 -24.34 -8.37
N GLU A 88 -0.97 -24.95 -8.35
CA GLU A 88 -1.13 -26.40 -8.36
C GLU A 88 -1.62 -26.82 -9.74
N ILE A 89 -0.95 -27.81 -10.34
CA ILE A 89 -1.30 -28.35 -11.66
C ILE A 89 -1.84 -29.76 -11.43
N THR A 90 -3.04 -30.04 -11.94
CA THR A 90 -3.68 -31.35 -11.83
C THR A 90 -3.83 -32.00 -13.21
N GLY A 91 -3.34 -33.24 -13.35
CA GLY A 91 -3.55 -34.05 -14.55
C GLY A 91 -2.71 -35.33 -14.57
N VAL A 92 -3.19 -36.37 -15.26
CA VAL A 92 -2.51 -37.67 -15.35
C VAL A 92 -1.25 -37.49 -16.20
N GLY A 93 -0.07 -37.56 -15.58
CA GLY A 93 1.23 -37.36 -16.23
C GLY A 93 1.88 -35.98 -16.00
N TYR A 94 1.23 -35.05 -15.29
CA TYR A 94 1.87 -33.81 -14.87
C TYR A 94 2.64 -34.03 -13.56
N ARG A 95 3.94 -33.74 -13.62
CA ARG A 95 4.79 -33.36 -12.48
C ARG A 95 5.15 -31.89 -12.64
#